data_AF-A0A7J3MAC0-F1
#
_entry.id   AF-A0A7J3MAC0-F1
#
_cell.length_a   1.000
_cell.length_b   1.000
_cell.length_c   1.000
_cell.angle_alpha   90.00
_cell.angle_beta   90.00
_cell.angle_gamma   90.00
#
_symmetry.space_group_name_H-M   'P 1'
#
loop_
_entity.id
_entity.type
_entity.pdbx_description
1 polymer ?
#
loop_
_entity_poly.entity_id
_entity_poly.type
_entity_poly.pdbx_seq_one_letter_code
_entity_poly.pdbx_strand_id
1 'polypeptide(L)'
;MARSILLHHTLTPALGVVFMIVSFTLIVPGILGFAFTLSGKHDEANIATAFIHIGLVSFALGFFTFRKFRIESVRLSYGEAIQIAVISWILIPIVNGVAISISGLMSPIDALFESISGFTTTGLTVLKPPIESQPLTLLFWRSVSQWVGGLGIIYISILVIAPPSLLTMRIFTVEGHLEKVEASAVETAHKIIRVYLLLTGLSIILFLIVGMNPFDALNHALTAIATGGFSTRTESIGYYKSIQVYIAAIILIILGALNFPSYTKLMKGKIRDFIKYEENKTFLALAFSISILLTSILASKSSIENPIMFGIFHTVSAIGGCGFQIGNLNILNETSKALIIISMILGGCTDSTAGGIKTLRTIMMFKALKWELKLALSPKGTRIIRKIGDREVTDEVLIRTALFMLI
;
A
#
# COMPACT_ATOMS: atom_id res chain seq x y z
N MET A 1 -27.15 -25.62 10.60
CA MET A 1 -26.95 -26.42 9.38
C MET A 1 -27.14 -25.59 8.10
N ALA A 2 -28.25 -24.87 7.90
CA ALA A 2 -28.43 -24.02 6.72
C ALA A 2 -27.36 -22.89 6.58
N ARG A 3 -26.95 -22.28 7.69
CA ARG A 3 -25.95 -21.20 7.71
C ARG A 3 -24.52 -21.65 7.38
N SER A 4 -24.15 -22.91 7.66
CA SER A 4 -22.83 -23.46 7.30
C SER A 4 -22.77 -23.86 5.83
N ILE A 5 -23.90 -24.27 5.24
CA ILE A 5 -24.00 -24.59 3.82
C ILE A 5 -23.88 -23.29 3.00
N LEU A 6 -24.56 -22.21 3.40
CA LEU A 6 -24.46 -20.88 2.76
C LEU A 6 -23.02 -20.30 2.77
N LEU A 7 -22.29 -20.48 3.87
CA LEU A 7 -20.89 -20.03 4.00
C LEU A 7 -19.96 -20.69 2.97
N HIS A 8 -20.20 -21.95 2.61
CA HIS A 8 -19.41 -22.66 1.60
C HIS A 8 -19.71 -22.16 0.16
N HIS A 9 -20.91 -21.68 -0.12
CA HIS A 9 -21.29 -21.28 -1.48
C HIS A 9 -20.74 -19.91 -1.90
N THR A 10 -20.43 -19.02 -0.95
CA THR A 10 -19.90 -17.67 -1.24
C THR A 10 -18.40 -17.53 -0.99
N LEU A 11 -17.89 -18.14 0.09
CA LEU A 11 -16.47 -18.06 0.48
C LEU A 11 -15.55 -18.76 -0.53
N THR A 12 -15.91 -19.98 -0.91
CA THR A 12 -15.10 -20.85 -1.78
C THR A 12 -14.86 -20.26 -3.18
N PRO A 13 -15.86 -19.72 -3.91
CA PRO A 13 -15.57 -19.08 -5.19
C PRO A 13 -14.77 -17.78 -5.08
N ALA A 14 -14.95 -17.00 -4.00
CA ALA A 14 -14.14 -15.81 -3.75
C ALA A 14 -12.65 -16.17 -3.55
N LEU A 15 -12.37 -17.23 -2.79
CA LEU A 15 -11.01 -17.78 -2.68
C LEU A 15 -10.49 -18.31 -4.01
N GLY A 16 -11.35 -18.86 -4.87
CA GLY A 16 -11.00 -19.23 -6.24
C GLY A 16 -10.48 -18.03 -7.06
N VAL A 17 -11.11 -16.86 -6.93
CA VAL A 17 -10.63 -15.60 -7.53
C VAL A 17 -9.27 -15.19 -6.97
N VAL A 18 -9.07 -15.33 -5.66
CA VAL A 18 -7.78 -15.04 -5.01
C VAL A 18 -6.67 -15.90 -5.58
N PHE A 19 -6.87 -17.21 -5.76
CA PHE A 19 -5.89 -18.09 -6.39
C PHE A 19 -5.58 -17.71 -7.85
N MET A 20 -6.58 -17.21 -8.61
CA MET A 20 -6.33 -16.67 -9.94
C MET A 20 -5.48 -15.39 -9.90
N ILE A 21 -5.69 -14.50 -8.93
CA ILE A 21 -4.83 -13.31 -8.74
C ILE A 21 -3.41 -13.72 -8.36
N VAL A 22 -3.25 -14.67 -7.44
CA VAL A 22 -1.94 -15.25 -7.08
C VAL A 22 -1.22 -15.82 -8.30
N SER A 23 -1.95 -16.48 -9.19
CA SER A 23 -1.34 -17.03 -10.40
C SER A 23 -0.73 -15.94 -11.29
N PHE A 24 -1.37 -14.78 -11.39
CA PHE A 24 -0.86 -13.65 -12.16
C PHE A 24 0.48 -13.15 -11.61
N THR A 25 0.63 -13.11 -10.28
CA THR A 25 1.87 -12.63 -9.64
C THR A 25 3.06 -13.56 -9.88
N LEU A 26 2.82 -14.84 -10.19
CA LEU A 26 3.87 -15.80 -10.51
C LEU A 26 4.09 -15.94 -12.02
N ILE A 27 3.01 -16.06 -12.80
CA ILE A 27 3.09 -16.31 -14.24
C ILE A 27 3.77 -15.15 -14.97
N VAL A 28 3.43 -13.90 -14.65
CA VAL A 28 3.98 -12.74 -15.36
C VAL A 28 5.50 -12.63 -15.15
N PRO A 29 6.05 -12.68 -13.92
CA PRO A 29 7.49 -12.77 -13.73
C PRO A 29 8.10 -14.04 -14.35
N GLY A 30 7.43 -15.19 -14.27
CA GLY A 30 7.92 -16.44 -14.88
C GLY A 30 8.11 -16.36 -16.39
N ILE A 31 7.17 -15.74 -17.12
CA ILE A 31 7.28 -15.53 -18.58
C ILE A 31 8.49 -14.64 -18.90
N LEU A 32 8.66 -13.54 -18.16
CA LEU A 32 9.83 -12.66 -18.33
C LEU A 32 11.13 -13.37 -17.97
N GLY A 33 11.13 -14.25 -16.98
CA GLY A 33 12.28 -15.06 -16.61
C GLY A 33 12.75 -16.00 -17.73
N PHE A 34 11.82 -16.57 -18.50
CA PHE A 34 12.19 -17.31 -19.71
C PHE A 34 12.85 -16.43 -20.76
N ALA A 35 12.35 -15.20 -20.97
CA ALA A 35 12.99 -14.23 -21.87
C ALA A 35 14.42 -13.85 -21.41
N PHE A 36 14.63 -13.71 -20.10
CA PHE A 36 15.97 -13.48 -19.53
C PHE A 36 16.89 -14.69 -19.67
N THR A 37 16.35 -15.91 -19.54
CA THR A 37 17.10 -17.15 -19.76
C THR A 37 17.63 -17.22 -21.20
N LEU A 38 16.78 -16.89 -22.18
CA LEU A 38 17.15 -16.83 -23.61
C LEU A 38 18.22 -15.77 -23.90
N SER A 39 18.37 -14.77 -23.03
CA SER A 39 19.37 -13.72 -23.12
C SER A 39 20.72 -14.10 -22.50
N GLY A 40 20.92 -15.38 -22.09
CA GLY A 40 22.18 -15.91 -21.59
C GLY A 40 22.37 -15.86 -20.06
N LYS A 41 21.30 -15.59 -19.29
CA LYS A 41 21.35 -15.61 -17.82
C LYS A 41 20.89 -16.97 -17.29
N HIS A 42 21.83 -17.86 -17.02
CA HIS A 42 21.55 -19.27 -16.69
C HIS A 42 20.80 -19.48 -15.36
N ASP A 43 20.93 -18.57 -14.39
CA ASP A 43 20.27 -18.68 -13.07
C ASP A 43 18.75 -18.39 -13.10
N GLU A 44 18.22 -17.95 -14.23
CA GLU A 44 16.81 -17.58 -14.39
C GLU A 44 15.89 -18.80 -14.63
N ALA A 45 16.41 -19.88 -15.21
CA ALA A 45 15.60 -20.99 -15.70
C ALA A 45 14.83 -21.70 -14.57
N ASN A 46 15.49 -21.93 -13.43
CA ASN A 46 14.90 -22.64 -12.29
C ASN A 46 13.76 -21.86 -11.65
N ILE A 47 13.95 -20.56 -11.42
CA ILE A 47 12.92 -19.69 -10.85
C ILE A 47 11.76 -19.45 -11.83
N ALA A 48 12.05 -19.21 -13.11
CA ALA A 48 11.03 -19.06 -14.13
C ALA A 48 10.15 -20.31 -14.22
N THR A 49 10.78 -21.48 -14.22
CA THR A 49 10.09 -22.77 -14.24
C THR A 49 9.21 -22.95 -13.01
N ALA A 50 9.74 -22.74 -11.80
CA ALA A 50 8.97 -22.87 -10.57
C ALA A 50 7.76 -21.92 -10.54
N PHE A 51 7.94 -20.67 -10.96
CA PHE A 51 6.87 -19.67 -11.02
C PHE A 51 5.78 -20.03 -12.01
N ILE A 52 6.12 -20.49 -13.22
CA ILE A 52 5.12 -20.95 -14.18
C ILE A 52 4.37 -22.18 -13.65
N HIS A 53 5.08 -23.17 -13.10
CA HIS A 53 4.44 -24.40 -12.62
C HIS A 53 3.47 -24.12 -11.46
N ILE A 54 3.92 -23.44 -10.41
CA ILE A 54 3.07 -23.10 -9.26
C ILE A 54 1.98 -22.11 -9.66
N GLY A 55 2.28 -21.17 -10.56
CA GLY A 55 1.31 -20.25 -11.13
C GLY A 55 0.17 -20.97 -11.86
N LEU A 56 0.49 -21.92 -12.75
CA LEU A 56 -0.50 -22.71 -13.49
C LEU A 56 -1.33 -23.61 -12.57
N VAL A 57 -0.71 -24.26 -11.58
CA VAL A 57 -1.43 -25.04 -10.55
C VAL A 57 -2.40 -24.16 -9.77
N SER A 58 -1.95 -22.97 -9.36
CA SER A 58 -2.79 -21.99 -8.64
C SER A 58 -3.93 -21.50 -9.52
N PHE A 59 -3.68 -21.20 -10.80
CA PHE A 59 -4.71 -20.81 -11.75
C PHE A 59 -5.74 -21.91 -11.95
N ALA A 60 -5.31 -23.15 -12.17
CA ALA A 60 -6.21 -24.29 -12.34
C ALA A 60 -7.08 -24.49 -11.10
N LEU A 61 -6.48 -24.50 -9.91
CA LEU A 61 -7.20 -24.62 -8.65
C LEU A 61 -8.23 -23.50 -8.49
N GLY A 62 -7.83 -22.25 -8.75
CA GLY A 62 -8.71 -21.08 -8.68
C GLY A 62 -9.87 -21.15 -9.68
N PHE A 63 -9.57 -21.46 -10.95
CA PHE A 63 -10.54 -21.57 -12.04
C PHE A 63 -11.57 -22.67 -11.81
N PHE A 64 -11.13 -23.88 -11.44
CA PHE A 64 -12.05 -25.00 -11.18
C PHE A 64 -12.91 -24.74 -9.94
N THR A 65 -12.34 -24.12 -8.91
CA THR A 65 -13.09 -23.73 -7.70
C THR A 65 -14.15 -22.67 -8.05
N PHE A 66 -13.75 -21.61 -8.77
CA PHE A 66 -14.67 -20.56 -9.20
C PHE A 66 -15.79 -21.10 -10.12
N ARG A 67 -15.48 -22.02 -11.03
CA ARG A 67 -16.47 -22.59 -11.96
C ARG A 67 -17.43 -23.55 -11.27
N LYS A 68 -16.96 -24.34 -10.31
CA LYS A 68 -17.76 -25.36 -9.61
C LYS A 68 -18.76 -24.73 -8.63
N PHE A 69 -18.37 -23.64 -7.98
CA PHE A 69 -19.21 -22.92 -7.04
C PHE A 69 -19.66 -21.60 -7.68
N ARG A 70 -20.87 -21.56 -8.24
CA ARG A 70 -21.41 -20.29 -8.74
C ARG A 70 -21.67 -19.36 -7.56
N ILE A 71 -21.22 -18.11 -7.68
CA ILE A 71 -21.70 -17.02 -6.83
C ILE A 71 -23.18 -16.83 -7.17
N GLU A 72 -24.07 -17.52 -6.46
CA GLU A 72 -25.44 -17.07 -6.36
C GLU A 72 -25.40 -15.65 -5.79
N SER A 73 -26.31 -14.78 -6.22
CA SER A 73 -26.35 -13.33 -5.93
C SER A 73 -26.58 -12.98 -4.46
N VAL A 74 -26.10 -13.82 -3.55
CA VAL A 74 -26.07 -13.64 -2.11
C VAL A 74 -25.01 -12.59 -1.81
N ARG A 75 -25.50 -11.40 -1.43
CA ARG A 75 -24.68 -10.34 -0.83
C ARG A 75 -23.79 -10.95 0.24
N LEU A 76 -22.47 -10.79 0.11
CA LEU A 76 -21.53 -11.19 1.15
C LEU A 76 -21.92 -10.48 2.44
N SER A 77 -21.95 -11.19 3.56
CA SER A 77 -22.02 -10.53 4.86
C SER A 77 -20.68 -9.90 5.21
N TYR A 78 -20.69 -8.88 6.06
CA TYR A 78 -19.47 -8.23 6.55
C TYR A 78 -18.47 -9.22 7.19
N GLY A 79 -18.98 -10.23 7.91
CA GLY A 79 -18.15 -11.27 8.52
C GLY A 79 -17.48 -12.18 7.48
N GLU A 80 -18.20 -12.57 6.42
CA GLU A 80 -17.63 -13.36 5.32
C GLU A 80 -16.58 -12.56 4.55
N ALA A 81 -16.81 -11.27 4.32
CA ALA A 81 -15.82 -10.42 3.67
C ALA A 81 -14.52 -10.29 4.48
N ILE A 82 -14.61 -10.15 5.81
CA ILE A 82 -13.43 -10.17 6.68
C ILE A 82 -12.71 -11.52 6.60
N GLN A 83 -13.44 -12.63 6.62
CA GLN A 83 -12.83 -13.96 6.52
C GLN A 83 -12.10 -14.13 5.18
N ILE A 84 -12.72 -13.73 4.06
CA ILE A 84 -12.07 -13.74 2.74
C ILE A 84 -10.79 -12.92 2.79
N ALA A 85 -10.85 -11.70 3.32
CA ALA A 85 -9.68 -10.83 3.42
C ALA A 85 -8.55 -11.51 4.21
N VAL A 86 -8.82 -11.95 5.45
CA VAL A 86 -7.82 -12.57 6.33
C VAL A 86 -7.21 -13.81 5.69
N ILE A 87 -8.03 -14.71 5.16
CA ILE A 87 -7.56 -15.95 4.52
C ILE A 87 -6.72 -15.62 3.27
N SER A 88 -7.14 -14.63 2.48
CA SER A 88 -6.39 -14.21 1.28
C SER A 88 -4.99 -13.69 1.64
N TRP A 89 -4.87 -12.87 2.67
CA TRP A 89 -3.58 -12.32 3.12
C TRP A 89 -2.63 -13.36 3.71
N ILE A 90 -3.15 -14.52 4.11
CA ILE A 90 -2.34 -15.66 4.55
C ILE A 90 -1.97 -16.53 3.34
N LEU A 91 -2.92 -16.83 2.46
CA LEU A 91 -2.70 -17.75 1.34
C LEU A 91 -1.80 -17.15 0.25
N ILE A 92 -1.97 -15.87 -0.09
CA ILE A 92 -1.20 -15.22 -1.16
C ILE A 92 0.32 -15.32 -0.90
N PRO A 93 0.84 -14.96 0.30
CA PRO A 93 2.26 -15.09 0.57
C PRO A 93 2.74 -16.54 0.68
N ILE A 94 1.91 -17.45 1.21
CA ILE A 94 2.30 -18.86 1.33
C ILE A 94 2.54 -19.48 -0.05
N VAL A 95 1.62 -19.27 -1.00
CA VAL A 95 1.74 -19.85 -2.34
C VAL A 95 2.97 -19.30 -3.08
N ASN A 96 3.21 -17.98 -2.99
CA ASN A 96 4.38 -17.38 -3.62
C ASN A 96 5.70 -17.79 -2.93
N GLY A 97 5.72 -17.88 -1.59
CA GLY A 97 6.86 -18.38 -0.83
C GLY A 97 7.21 -19.83 -1.18
N VAL A 98 6.20 -20.68 -1.39
CA VAL A 98 6.42 -22.05 -1.90
C VAL A 98 7.07 -22.03 -3.28
N ALA A 99 6.61 -21.17 -4.20
CA ALA A 99 7.20 -21.07 -5.54
C ALA A 99 8.68 -20.66 -5.50
N ILE A 100 9.05 -19.71 -4.63
CA ILE A 100 10.44 -19.26 -4.44
C ILE A 100 11.29 -20.34 -3.77
N SER A 101 10.74 -21.06 -2.81
CA SER A 101 11.49 -22.12 -2.13
C SER A 101 11.77 -23.30 -3.07
N ILE A 102 10.79 -23.70 -3.89
CA ILE A 102 10.95 -24.78 -4.87
C ILE A 102 11.98 -24.45 -5.95
N SER A 103 12.20 -23.17 -6.26
CA SER A 103 13.26 -22.78 -7.20
C SER A 103 14.68 -22.98 -6.66
N GLY A 104 14.83 -23.32 -5.37
CA GLY A 104 16.11 -23.56 -4.71
C GLY A 104 16.87 -22.29 -4.33
N LEU A 105 16.27 -21.10 -4.48
CA LEU A 105 16.94 -19.83 -4.19
C LEU A 105 16.99 -19.50 -2.69
N MET A 106 15.98 -19.92 -1.94
CA MET A 106 15.84 -19.59 -0.52
C MET A 106 15.27 -20.78 0.27
N SER A 107 15.56 -20.79 1.58
CA SER A 107 14.87 -21.70 2.50
C SER A 107 13.37 -21.39 2.54
N PRO A 108 12.50 -22.36 2.90
CA PRO A 108 11.05 -22.11 2.98
C PRO A 108 10.67 -20.93 3.88
N ILE A 109 11.42 -20.73 4.98
CA ILE A 109 11.16 -19.66 5.94
C ILE A 109 11.55 -18.30 5.37
N ASP A 110 12.73 -18.22 4.75
CA ASP A 110 13.21 -17.00 4.11
C ASP A 110 12.30 -16.61 2.93
N ALA A 111 11.92 -17.58 2.11
CA ALA A 111 11.00 -17.39 0.99
C ALA A 111 9.61 -16.89 1.45
N LEU A 112 9.09 -17.47 2.55
CA LEU A 112 7.83 -17.03 3.14
C LEU A 112 7.94 -15.60 3.70
N PHE A 113 9.02 -15.28 4.41
CA PHE A 113 9.27 -13.93 4.93
C PHE A 113 9.33 -12.90 3.80
N GLU A 114 10.12 -13.20 2.77
CA GLU A 114 10.29 -12.35 1.59
C GLU A 114 8.94 -12.11 0.90
N SER A 115 8.11 -13.16 0.78
CA SER A 115 6.78 -13.05 0.23
C SER A 115 5.80 -12.28 1.10
N ILE A 116 5.80 -12.47 2.41
CA ILE A 116 4.96 -11.68 3.32
C ILE A 116 5.32 -10.21 3.16
N SER A 117 6.61 -9.88 3.29
CA SER A 117 7.13 -8.51 3.18
C SER A 117 6.80 -7.82 1.85
N GLY A 118 6.84 -8.58 0.75
CA GLY A 118 6.43 -8.11 -0.56
C GLY A 118 4.94 -7.75 -0.62
N PHE A 119 4.05 -8.68 -0.31
CA PHE A 119 2.61 -8.44 -0.41
C PHE A 119 2.08 -7.43 0.62
N THR A 120 2.66 -7.38 1.82
CA THR A 120 2.29 -6.38 2.84
C THR A 120 2.93 -5.02 2.61
N THR A 121 3.66 -4.84 1.48
CA THR A 121 4.39 -3.62 1.14
C THR A 121 5.29 -3.14 2.27
N THR A 122 5.90 -4.06 3.00
CA THR A 122 6.74 -3.75 4.17
C THR A 122 8.19 -3.47 3.77
N GLY A 123 8.68 -4.11 2.71
CA GLY A 123 9.97 -3.76 2.12
C GLY A 123 11.21 -4.28 2.85
N LEU A 124 11.03 -5.12 3.88
CA LEU A 124 12.12 -5.82 4.55
C LEU A 124 12.56 -7.04 3.73
N THR A 125 13.86 -7.32 3.72
CA THR A 125 14.45 -8.35 2.86
C THR A 125 15.37 -9.27 3.66
N VAL A 126 15.33 -10.56 3.34
CA VAL A 126 16.30 -11.56 3.84
C VAL A 126 17.40 -11.85 2.83
N LEU A 127 17.27 -11.34 1.59
CA LEU A 127 18.33 -11.42 0.59
C LEU A 127 19.63 -10.80 1.08
N LYS A 128 20.71 -11.57 0.94
CA LYS A 128 22.06 -11.13 1.26
C LYS A 128 22.60 -10.26 0.12
N PRO A 129 23.25 -9.12 0.43
CA PRO A 129 23.95 -8.33 -0.56
C PRO A 129 25.04 -9.13 -1.30
N PRO A 130 25.32 -8.81 -2.59
CA PRO A 130 24.65 -7.79 -3.39
C PRO A 130 23.27 -8.24 -3.91
N ILE A 131 22.24 -7.40 -3.77
CA ILE A 131 20.89 -7.68 -4.28
C ILE A 131 20.89 -7.76 -5.82
N GLU A 132 21.70 -6.94 -6.47
CA GLU A 132 21.81 -6.89 -7.93
C GLU A 132 22.38 -8.16 -8.58
N SER A 133 22.94 -9.11 -7.82
CA SER A 133 23.38 -10.41 -8.35
C SER A 133 22.26 -11.46 -8.40
N GLN A 134 21.11 -11.16 -7.81
CA GLN A 134 19.97 -12.07 -7.77
C GLN A 134 19.32 -12.20 -9.15
N PRO A 135 18.64 -13.32 -9.44
CA PRO A 135 17.91 -13.48 -10.69
C PRO A 135 16.95 -12.31 -10.93
N LEU A 136 16.96 -11.76 -12.15
CA LEU A 136 16.07 -10.67 -12.55
C LEU A 136 14.61 -11.05 -12.40
N THR A 137 14.27 -12.32 -12.59
CA THR A 137 12.93 -12.86 -12.33
C THR A 137 12.50 -12.63 -10.89
N LEU A 138 13.40 -12.85 -9.93
CA LEU A 138 13.13 -12.64 -8.51
C LEU A 138 12.99 -11.15 -8.20
N LEU A 139 13.91 -10.32 -8.71
CA LEU A 139 13.87 -8.87 -8.51
C LEU A 139 12.59 -8.25 -9.08
N PHE A 140 12.15 -8.72 -10.25
CA PHE A 140 10.91 -8.27 -10.85
C PHE A 140 9.67 -8.76 -10.08
N TRP A 141 9.65 -10.02 -9.66
CA TRP A 141 8.57 -10.55 -8.82
C TRP A 141 8.47 -9.79 -7.50
N ARG A 142 9.59 -9.41 -6.86
CA ARG A 142 9.60 -8.59 -5.66
C ARG A 142 8.84 -7.28 -5.89
N SER A 143 9.14 -6.57 -6.97
CA SER A 143 8.42 -5.33 -7.30
C SER A 143 6.95 -5.56 -7.64
N VAL A 144 6.61 -6.63 -8.37
CA VAL A 144 5.22 -7.00 -8.69
C VAL A 144 4.43 -7.35 -7.41
N SER A 145 5.04 -8.06 -6.46
CA SER A 145 4.39 -8.44 -5.20
C SER A 145 3.99 -7.20 -4.39
N GLN A 146 4.85 -6.17 -4.33
CA GLN A 146 4.51 -4.90 -3.69
C GLN A 146 3.47 -4.13 -4.47
N TRP A 147 3.54 -4.11 -5.80
CA TRP A 147 2.55 -3.43 -6.64
C TRP A 147 1.15 -4.02 -6.47
N VAL A 148 1.05 -5.35 -6.44
CA VAL A 148 -0.21 -6.06 -6.17
C VAL A 148 -0.63 -5.87 -4.71
N GLY A 149 0.32 -5.90 -3.77
CA GLY A 149 0.09 -5.63 -2.35
C GLY A 149 -0.48 -4.24 -2.08
N GLY A 150 0.03 -3.22 -2.76
CA GLY A 150 -0.47 -1.84 -2.69
C GLY A 150 -1.90 -1.71 -3.20
N LEU A 151 -2.30 -2.54 -4.17
CA LEU A 151 -3.70 -2.70 -4.58
C LEU A 151 -4.52 -3.54 -3.60
N GLY A 152 -3.89 -4.34 -2.75
CA GLY A 152 -4.53 -5.25 -1.81
C GLY A 152 -5.44 -4.53 -0.81
N ILE A 153 -5.02 -3.37 -0.28
CA ILE A 153 -5.88 -2.57 0.61
C ILE A 153 -7.15 -2.10 -0.11
N ILE A 154 -7.05 -1.84 -1.41
CA ILE A 154 -8.15 -1.41 -2.28
C ILE A 154 -9.09 -2.59 -2.56
N TYR A 155 -8.53 -3.78 -2.76
CA TYR A 155 -9.28 -5.03 -2.97
C TYR A 155 -10.04 -5.45 -1.71
N ILE A 156 -9.41 -5.38 -0.53
CA ILE A 156 -10.10 -5.57 0.76
C ILE A 156 -11.19 -4.52 0.91
N SER A 157 -10.92 -3.25 0.58
CA SER A 157 -11.91 -2.18 0.70
C SER A 157 -13.12 -2.46 -0.18
N ILE A 158 -12.95 -2.96 -1.41
CA ILE A 158 -14.07 -3.43 -2.25
C ILE A 158 -14.81 -4.58 -1.58
N LEU A 159 -14.09 -5.62 -1.15
CA LEU A 159 -14.70 -6.85 -0.64
C LEU A 159 -15.40 -6.65 0.72
N VAL A 160 -14.83 -5.81 1.60
CA VAL A 160 -15.27 -5.56 2.99
C VAL A 160 -16.25 -4.39 3.10
N ILE A 161 -16.20 -3.40 2.20
CA ILE A 161 -17.16 -2.29 2.18
C ILE A 161 -18.38 -2.62 1.31
N ALA A 162 -18.27 -3.57 0.36
CA ALA A 162 -19.41 -4.01 -0.45
C ALA A 162 -20.58 -4.63 0.35
N PRO A 163 -20.39 -5.14 1.59
CA PRO A 163 -21.48 -5.31 2.54
C PRO A 163 -21.66 -4.06 3.40
N PRO A 164 -22.85 -3.44 3.46
CA PRO A 164 -23.06 -2.27 4.31
C PRO A 164 -22.74 -2.57 5.77
N SER A 165 -22.00 -1.66 6.40
CA SER A 165 -21.90 -1.63 7.85
C SER A 165 -23.30 -1.47 8.47
N LEU A 166 -23.58 -2.26 9.50
CA LEU A 166 -24.85 -2.27 10.26
C LEU A 166 -25.31 -0.88 10.76
N LEU A 167 -24.42 0.11 10.78
CA LEU A 167 -24.71 1.44 11.27
C LEU A 167 -25.23 2.40 10.19
N THR A 168 -24.75 2.28 8.95
CA THR A 168 -25.25 3.09 7.81
C THR A 168 -26.69 2.67 7.47
N MET A 169 -27.05 1.41 7.74
CA MET A 169 -28.41 0.91 7.59
C MET A 169 -29.41 1.71 8.41
N ARG A 170 -29.17 2.01 9.71
CA ARG A 170 -30.18 2.69 10.54
C ARG A 170 -30.45 4.15 10.18
N ILE A 171 -29.51 4.83 9.52
CA ILE A 171 -29.70 6.22 9.07
C ILE A 171 -30.40 6.25 7.70
N PHE A 172 -30.18 5.24 6.84
CA PHE A 172 -30.71 5.23 5.47
C PHE A 172 -31.90 4.27 5.24
N THR A 173 -32.28 3.43 6.21
CA THR A 173 -33.49 2.58 6.14
C THR A 173 -34.80 3.36 6.21
N VAL A 174 -34.76 4.66 6.52
CA VAL A 174 -35.95 5.52 6.43
C VAL A 174 -36.24 5.92 4.97
N GLU A 175 -35.27 5.81 4.06
CA GLU A 175 -35.38 6.33 2.68
C GLU A 175 -35.18 5.31 1.55
N GLY A 176 -34.99 4.01 1.82
CA GLY A 176 -35.07 2.97 0.78
C GLY A 176 -33.93 2.91 -0.26
N HIS A 177 -32.72 3.39 0.06
CA HIS A 177 -31.62 3.55 -0.91
C HIS A 177 -30.41 2.61 -0.72
N LEU A 178 -30.61 1.32 -0.43
CA LEU A 178 -29.51 0.36 -0.24
C LEU A 178 -28.64 0.18 -1.50
N GLU A 179 -29.22 0.25 -2.70
CA GLU A 179 -28.50 0.09 -3.98
C GLU A 179 -27.49 1.21 -4.27
N LYS A 180 -27.72 2.43 -3.76
CA LYS A 180 -26.84 3.59 -4.03
C LYS A 180 -25.48 3.47 -3.33
N VAL A 181 -25.41 2.77 -2.19
CA VAL A 181 -24.16 2.62 -1.41
C VAL A 181 -23.26 1.54 -2.03
N GLU A 182 -23.82 0.42 -2.47
CA GLU A 182 -23.09 -0.66 -3.17
C GLU A 182 -22.46 -0.13 -4.48
N ALA A 183 -23.23 0.63 -5.27
CA ALA A 183 -22.72 1.28 -6.49
C ALA A 183 -21.59 2.28 -6.21
N SER A 184 -21.65 3.01 -5.10
CA SER A 184 -20.65 4.02 -4.70
C SER A 184 -19.29 3.41 -4.33
N ALA A 185 -19.26 2.27 -3.63
CA ALA A 185 -18.01 1.62 -3.22
C ALA A 185 -17.27 1.04 -4.43
N VAL A 186 -17.99 0.35 -5.32
CA VAL A 186 -17.45 -0.19 -6.57
C VAL A 186 -16.94 0.94 -7.47
N GLU A 187 -17.68 2.04 -7.61
CA GLU A 187 -17.23 3.19 -8.40
C GLU A 187 -15.97 3.84 -7.82
N THR A 188 -15.87 3.93 -6.49
CA THR A 188 -14.70 4.45 -5.80
C THR A 188 -13.48 3.59 -6.08
N ALA A 189 -13.62 2.26 -6.02
CA ALA A 189 -12.54 1.35 -6.35
C ALA A 189 -12.06 1.46 -7.80
N HIS A 190 -12.97 1.58 -8.77
CA HIS A 190 -12.60 1.81 -10.17
C HIS A 190 -11.85 3.14 -10.36
N LYS A 191 -12.17 4.18 -9.57
CA LYS A 191 -11.43 5.45 -9.59
C LYS A 191 -10.02 5.26 -9.05
N ILE A 192 -9.89 4.58 -7.92
CA ILE A 192 -8.61 4.29 -7.27
C ILE A 192 -7.70 3.46 -8.19
N ILE A 193 -8.19 2.37 -8.78
CA ILE A 193 -7.41 1.52 -9.70
C ILE A 193 -6.94 2.32 -10.92
N ARG A 194 -7.82 3.13 -11.53
CA ARG A 194 -7.45 3.99 -12.67
C ARG A 194 -6.32 4.96 -12.32
N VAL A 195 -6.42 5.62 -11.17
CA VAL A 195 -5.38 6.54 -10.68
C VAL A 195 -4.08 5.79 -10.42
N TYR A 196 -4.13 4.64 -9.77
CA TYR A 196 -2.95 3.83 -9.46
C TYR A 196 -2.19 3.40 -10.72
N LEU A 197 -2.90 2.90 -11.75
CA LEU A 197 -2.30 2.53 -13.03
C LEU A 197 -1.70 3.74 -13.77
N LEU A 198 -2.41 4.87 -13.78
CA LEU A 198 -1.92 6.13 -14.36
C LEU A 198 -0.62 6.58 -13.68
N LEU A 199 -0.61 6.65 -12.35
CA LEU A 199 0.57 7.04 -11.57
C LEU A 199 1.73 6.07 -11.73
N THR A 200 1.46 4.77 -11.86
CA THR A 200 2.48 3.77 -12.16
C THR A 200 3.15 4.07 -13.52
N GLY A 201 2.36 4.29 -14.57
CA GLY A 201 2.89 4.62 -15.90
C GLY A 201 3.73 5.91 -15.89
N LEU A 202 3.22 6.96 -15.25
CA LEU A 202 3.94 8.24 -15.10
C LEU A 202 5.25 8.07 -14.30
N SER A 203 5.25 7.22 -13.29
CA SER A 203 6.44 6.90 -12.49
C SER A 203 7.55 6.25 -13.30
N ILE A 204 7.20 5.28 -14.15
CA ILE A 204 8.16 4.62 -15.03
C ILE A 204 8.81 5.65 -15.96
N ILE A 205 7.99 6.49 -16.59
CA ILE A 205 8.47 7.55 -17.49
C ILE A 205 9.37 8.53 -16.74
N LEU A 206 8.98 8.95 -15.53
CA LEU A 206 9.78 9.89 -14.73
C LEU A 206 11.15 9.31 -14.38
N PHE A 207 11.21 8.05 -13.93
CA PHE A 207 12.48 7.39 -13.61
C PHE A 207 13.38 7.17 -14.83
N LEU A 208 12.80 6.90 -16.01
CA LEU A 208 13.54 6.84 -17.26
C LEU A 208 14.16 8.20 -17.63
N ILE A 209 13.40 9.30 -17.50
CA ILE A 209 13.86 10.65 -17.84
C ILE A 209 15.03 11.09 -16.95
N VAL A 210 15.03 10.72 -15.67
CA VAL A 210 16.13 11.05 -14.74
C VAL A 210 17.33 10.09 -14.86
N GLY A 211 17.32 9.18 -15.83
CA GLY A 211 18.50 8.38 -16.23
C GLY A 211 18.60 6.99 -15.60
N MET A 212 17.53 6.45 -15.00
CA MET A 212 17.54 5.06 -14.53
C MET A 212 17.47 4.08 -15.71
N ASN A 213 18.16 2.94 -15.60
CA ASN A 213 18.02 1.84 -16.56
C ASN A 213 16.53 1.41 -16.61
N PRO A 214 15.98 1.07 -17.80
CA PRO A 214 14.60 0.59 -17.93
C PRO A 214 14.14 -0.46 -16.93
N PHE A 215 14.98 -1.46 -16.61
CA PHE A 215 14.63 -2.47 -15.63
C PHE A 215 14.50 -1.88 -14.23
N ASP A 216 15.46 -1.05 -13.82
CA ASP A 216 15.42 -0.42 -12.50
C ASP A 216 14.29 0.62 -12.42
N ALA A 217 14.04 1.39 -13.48
CA ALA A 217 12.97 2.37 -13.56
C ALA A 217 11.60 1.70 -13.40
N LEU A 218 11.37 0.57 -14.09
CA LEU A 218 10.16 -0.22 -13.94
C LEU A 218 9.99 -0.70 -12.49
N ASN A 219 11.00 -1.36 -11.96
CA ASN A 219 10.93 -1.97 -10.62
C ASN A 219 10.75 -0.93 -9.51
N HIS A 220 11.47 0.18 -9.56
CA HIS A 220 11.34 1.24 -8.55
C HIS A 220 10.05 2.04 -8.71
N ALA A 221 9.50 2.20 -9.93
CA ALA A 221 8.21 2.84 -10.13
C ALA A 221 7.07 2.03 -9.48
N LEU A 222 7.09 0.71 -9.65
CA LEU A 222 6.12 -0.21 -9.05
C LEU A 222 6.14 -0.11 -7.51
N THR A 223 7.33 -0.09 -6.91
CA THR A 223 7.51 -0.10 -5.46
C THR A 223 7.37 1.29 -4.82
N ALA A 224 7.66 2.37 -5.55
CA ALA A 224 7.46 3.74 -5.10
C ALA A 224 5.97 4.09 -4.98
N ILE A 225 5.18 3.79 -6.01
CA ILE A 225 3.72 4.06 -6.02
C ILE A 225 2.97 3.13 -5.07
N ALA A 226 3.45 1.90 -4.88
CA ALA A 226 2.94 1.01 -3.84
C ALA A 226 3.40 1.38 -2.42
N THR A 227 4.29 2.38 -2.29
CA THR A 227 4.94 2.75 -1.02
C THR A 227 5.49 1.54 -0.28
N GLY A 228 6.19 0.64 -0.96
CA GLY A 228 6.72 -0.60 -0.38
C GLY A 228 8.24 -0.69 -0.32
N GLY A 229 8.98 0.02 -1.15
CA GLY A 229 10.43 0.22 -0.97
C GLY A 229 11.37 -0.89 -1.41
N PHE A 230 10.88 -1.99 -2.01
CA PHE A 230 11.80 -2.94 -2.63
C PHE A 230 12.59 -2.29 -3.77
N SER A 231 13.87 -2.66 -3.84
CA SER A 231 14.81 -2.14 -4.82
C SER A 231 15.56 -3.29 -5.47
N THR A 232 15.97 -3.07 -6.72
CA THR A 232 16.89 -3.94 -7.45
C THR A 232 18.35 -3.73 -7.04
N ARG A 233 18.62 -2.74 -6.18
CA ARG A 233 19.96 -2.33 -5.75
C ARG A 233 20.10 -2.44 -4.24
N THR A 234 21.26 -2.90 -3.78
CA THR A 234 21.58 -3.00 -2.36
C THR A 234 21.45 -1.65 -1.63
N GLU A 235 21.92 -0.57 -2.23
CA GLU A 235 21.87 0.79 -1.65
C GLU A 235 20.51 1.48 -1.87
N SER A 236 19.48 0.76 -2.34
CA SER A 236 18.19 1.33 -2.72
C SER A 236 18.35 2.45 -3.74
N ILE A 237 17.61 3.55 -3.58
CA ILE A 237 17.74 4.77 -4.39
C ILE A 237 19.14 5.40 -4.26
N GLY A 238 19.83 5.20 -3.13
CA GLY A 238 21.18 5.71 -2.88
C GLY A 238 22.24 5.26 -3.90
N TYR A 239 22.03 4.14 -4.58
CA TYR A 239 22.91 3.63 -5.63
C TYR A 239 23.20 4.67 -6.73
N TYR A 240 22.20 5.48 -7.07
CA TYR A 240 22.28 6.42 -8.19
C TYR A 240 23.11 7.67 -7.90
N LYS A 241 23.31 8.02 -6.62
CA LYS A 241 24.06 9.22 -6.19
C LYS A 241 23.66 10.50 -6.95
N SER A 242 22.39 10.59 -7.35
CA SER A 242 21.85 11.64 -8.21
C SER A 242 20.69 12.35 -7.53
N ILE A 243 20.82 13.67 -7.41
CA ILE A 243 19.79 14.52 -6.83
C ILE A 243 18.47 14.46 -7.61
N GLN A 244 18.55 14.30 -8.94
CA GLN A 244 17.39 14.20 -9.81
C GLN A 244 16.58 12.93 -9.52
N VAL A 245 17.27 11.79 -9.34
CA VAL A 245 16.63 10.51 -8.96
C VAL A 245 16.00 10.62 -7.57
N TYR A 246 16.66 11.29 -6.62
CA TYR A 246 16.15 11.47 -5.26
C TYR A 246 14.86 12.30 -5.26
N ILE A 247 14.84 13.40 -6.01
CA ILE A 247 13.66 14.26 -6.16
C ILE A 247 12.52 13.50 -6.85
N ALA A 248 12.82 12.73 -7.91
CA ALA A 248 11.81 11.89 -8.57
C ALA A 248 11.18 10.91 -7.58
N ALA A 249 11.99 10.17 -6.81
CA ALA A 249 11.50 9.24 -5.81
C ALA A 249 10.65 9.93 -4.73
N ILE A 250 11.07 11.09 -4.22
CA ILE A 250 10.29 11.90 -3.25
C ILE A 250 8.90 12.24 -3.81
N ILE A 251 8.83 12.72 -5.05
CA ILE A 251 7.56 13.08 -5.69
C ILE A 251 6.66 11.85 -5.79
N LEU A 252 7.19 10.71 -6.24
CA LEU A 252 6.41 9.50 -6.43
C LEU A 252 5.90 8.90 -5.11
N ILE A 253 6.72 8.91 -4.05
CA ILE A 253 6.29 8.48 -2.71
C ILE A 253 5.15 9.37 -2.21
N ILE A 254 5.27 10.69 -2.36
CA ILE A 254 4.18 11.61 -1.99
C ILE A 254 2.92 11.27 -2.77
N LEU A 255 3.01 11.06 -4.09
CA LEU A 255 1.85 10.73 -4.91
C LEU A 255 1.20 9.39 -4.51
N GLY A 256 1.99 8.37 -4.14
CA GLY A 256 1.48 7.10 -3.61
C GLY A 256 0.84 7.24 -2.21
N ALA A 257 1.30 8.20 -1.41
CA ALA A 257 0.82 8.39 -0.05
C ALA A 257 -0.42 9.29 0.08
N LEU A 258 -0.75 10.10 -0.94
CA LEU A 258 -1.93 10.97 -0.96
C LEU A 258 -3.24 10.20 -1.19
N ASN A 259 -4.39 10.81 -0.87
CA ASN A 259 -5.69 10.16 -0.98
C ASN A 259 -6.07 9.92 -2.46
N PHE A 260 -6.19 8.66 -2.90
CA PHE A 260 -6.44 8.36 -4.32
C PHE A 260 -7.78 8.89 -4.86
N PRO A 261 -8.92 8.81 -4.13
CA PRO A 261 -10.17 9.42 -4.56
C PRO A 261 -10.05 10.92 -4.88
N SER A 262 -9.20 11.65 -4.15
CA SER A 262 -8.99 13.09 -4.35
C SER A 262 -8.35 13.45 -5.70
N TYR A 263 -7.64 12.52 -6.37
CA TYR A 263 -7.05 12.75 -7.70
C TYR A 263 -8.08 13.04 -8.78
N THR A 264 -9.34 12.64 -8.58
CA THR A 264 -10.44 13.02 -9.48
C THR A 264 -10.62 14.54 -9.57
N LYS A 265 -10.26 15.30 -8.52
CA LYS A 265 -10.23 16.77 -8.56
C LYS A 265 -9.10 17.28 -9.44
N LEU A 266 -7.92 16.65 -9.33
CA LEU A 266 -6.76 16.97 -10.16
C LEU A 266 -7.04 16.71 -11.65
N MET A 267 -7.66 15.59 -11.98
CA MET A 267 -8.07 15.24 -13.35
C MET A 267 -9.10 16.22 -13.95
N LYS A 268 -9.89 16.90 -13.10
CA LYS A 268 -10.83 17.97 -13.50
C LYS A 268 -10.18 19.35 -13.57
N GLY A 269 -8.84 19.44 -13.47
CA GLY A 269 -8.10 20.70 -13.45
C GLY A 269 -8.18 21.48 -12.13
N LYS A 270 -8.82 20.93 -11.09
CA LYS A 270 -9.02 21.61 -9.79
C LYS A 270 -7.85 21.35 -8.84
N ILE A 271 -6.65 21.78 -9.23
CA ILE A 271 -5.40 21.58 -8.47
C ILE A 271 -5.53 22.14 -7.05
N ARG A 272 -6.12 23.34 -6.91
CA ARG A 272 -6.31 23.98 -5.61
C ARG A 272 -7.15 23.13 -4.66
N ASP A 273 -8.21 22.48 -5.17
CA ASP A 273 -9.11 21.66 -4.36
C ASP A 273 -8.51 20.30 -4.00
N PHE A 274 -7.55 19.82 -4.79
CA PHE A 274 -6.74 18.64 -4.49
C PHE A 274 -5.76 18.93 -3.34
N ILE A 275 -5.01 20.03 -3.42
CA ILE A 275 -4.03 20.39 -2.39
C ILE A 275 -4.71 20.84 -1.10
N LYS A 276 -5.81 21.60 -1.19
CA LYS A 276 -6.58 22.04 -0.02
C LYS A 276 -7.47 20.95 0.56
N TYR A 277 -7.54 19.78 -0.06
CA TYR A 277 -8.24 18.64 0.54
C TYR A 277 -7.63 18.35 1.90
N GLU A 278 -8.47 18.23 2.94
CA GLU A 278 -8.03 18.32 4.33
C GLU A 278 -6.93 17.29 4.68
N GLU A 279 -7.08 16.05 4.23
CA GLU A 279 -6.06 15.00 4.40
C GLU A 279 -4.76 15.33 3.64
N ASN A 280 -4.85 15.65 2.35
CA ASN A 280 -3.66 15.95 1.53
C ASN A 280 -2.89 17.15 2.07
N LYS A 281 -3.60 18.23 2.44
CA LYS A 281 -3.01 19.41 3.06
C LYS A 281 -2.28 19.06 4.35
N THR A 282 -2.91 18.24 5.20
CA THR A 282 -2.35 17.89 6.50
C THR A 282 -1.14 16.95 6.34
N PHE A 283 -1.21 15.96 5.45
CA PHE A 283 -0.09 15.09 5.13
C PHE A 283 1.12 15.88 4.62
N LEU A 284 0.91 16.78 3.65
CA LEU A 284 1.98 17.63 3.11
C LEU A 284 2.56 18.56 4.17
N ALA A 285 1.72 19.13 5.04
CA ALA A 285 2.17 19.96 6.15
C ALA A 285 3.01 19.16 7.16
N LEU A 286 2.58 17.95 7.54
CA LEU A 286 3.32 17.05 8.43
C LEU A 286 4.68 16.65 7.82
N ALA A 287 4.68 16.18 6.58
CA ALA A 287 5.90 15.80 5.87
C ALA A 287 6.88 16.97 5.80
N PHE A 288 6.39 18.18 5.49
CA PHE A 288 7.22 19.39 5.44
C PHE A 288 7.78 19.78 6.81
N SER A 289 6.93 19.85 7.84
CA SER A 289 7.36 20.23 9.20
C SER A 289 8.37 19.26 9.79
N ILE A 290 8.16 17.95 9.62
CA ILE A 290 9.10 16.94 10.09
C ILE A 290 10.40 17.00 9.28
N SER A 291 10.34 17.26 7.98
CA SER A 291 11.53 17.38 7.13
C SER A 291 12.42 18.54 7.59
N ILE A 292 11.83 19.69 7.95
CA ILE A 292 12.56 20.83 8.50
C ILE A 292 13.24 20.45 9.82
N LEU A 293 12.50 19.80 10.72
CA LEU A 293 13.01 19.39 12.03
C LEU A 293 14.15 18.37 11.90
N LEU A 294 14.00 17.37 11.04
CA LEU A 294 15.04 16.38 10.81
C LEU A 294 16.27 17.04 10.18
N THR A 295 16.06 17.88 9.16
CA THR A 295 17.16 18.61 8.51
C THR A 295 17.93 19.50 9.48
N SER A 296 17.25 20.19 10.40
CA SER A 296 17.92 21.07 11.37
C SER A 296 18.78 20.28 12.36
N ILE A 297 18.33 19.11 12.79
CA ILE A 297 19.13 18.19 13.62
C ILE A 297 20.34 17.69 12.84
N LEU A 298 20.18 17.32 11.58
CA LEU A 298 21.26 16.78 10.74
C LEU A 298 22.27 17.84 10.30
N ALA A 299 21.85 19.09 10.12
CA ALA A 299 22.73 20.20 9.72
C ALA A 299 23.88 20.44 10.71
N SER A 300 23.71 20.02 11.96
CA SER A 300 24.77 20.09 12.98
C SER A 300 25.88 19.04 12.82
N LYS A 301 25.73 18.06 11.91
CA LYS A 301 26.68 16.96 11.69
C LYS A 301 27.46 17.14 10.38
N SER A 302 28.79 17.14 10.47
CA SER A 302 29.70 17.23 9.32
C SER A 302 29.80 15.95 8.48
N SER A 303 29.33 14.81 8.98
CA SER A 303 29.44 13.50 8.30
C SER A 303 28.39 13.25 7.22
N ILE A 304 27.44 14.16 7.01
CA ILE A 304 26.37 14.04 6.02
C ILE A 304 26.59 15.14 4.97
N GLU A 305 26.97 14.73 3.75
CA GLU A 305 27.31 15.67 2.67
C GLU A 305 26.16 16.61 2.29
N ASN A 306 24.91 16.13 2.33
CA ASN A 306 23.73 16.93 2.01
C ASN A 306 22.62 16.69 3.05
N PRO A 307 22.65 17.38 4.20
CA PRO A 307 21.70 17.16 5.29
C PRO A 307 20.26 17.54 4.91
N ILE A 308 20.09 18.49 3.98
CA ILE A 308 18.78 18.93 3.49
C ILE A 308 18.12 17.79 2.70
N MET A 309 18.80 17.27 1.68
CA MET A 309 18.25 16.19 0.87
C MET A 309 18.07 14.92 1.70
N PHE A 310 19.03 14.60 2.58
CA PHE A 310 18.93 13.46 3.49
C PHE A 310 17.69 13.57 4.40
N GLY A 311 17.49 14.73 5.03
CA GLY A 311 16.36 14.97 5.92
C GLY A 311 15.01 14.90 5.20
N ILE A 312 14.89 15.52 4.03
CA ILE A 312 13.65 15.48 3.23
C ILE A 312 13.37 14.06 2.75
N PHE A 313 14.35 13.38 2.15
CA PHE A 313 14.17 12.06 1.56
C PHE A 313 13.72 11.04 2.59
N HIS A 314 14.42 10.96 3.73
CA HIS A 314 14.10 9.98 4.77
C HIS A 314 12.80 10.32 5.50
N THR A 315 12.45 11.60 5.65
CA THR A 315 11.13 11.97 6.18
C THR A 315 10.01 11.53 5.25
N VAL A 316 10.11 11.84 3.96
CA VAL A 316 9.08 11.50 2.96
C VAL A 316 8.97 9.98 2.81
N SER A 317 10.09 9.28 2.74
CA SER A 317 10.13 7.81 2.68
C SER A 317 9.48 7.19 3.92
N ALA A 318 9.78 7.70 5.12
CA ALA A 318 9.23 7.21 6.37
C ALA A 318 7.74 7.49 6.53
N ILE A 319 7.29 8.74 6.36
CA ILE A 319 5.87 9.12 6.50
C ILE A 319 5.00 8.51 5.41
N GLY A 320 5.55 8.33 4.20
CA GLY A 320 4.89 7.60 3.12
C GLY A 320 4.88 6.08 3.33
N GLY A 321 5.61 5.56 4.32
CA GLY A 321 5.75 4.14 4.57
C GLY A 321 6.55 3.38 3.51
N CYS A 322 7.28 4.09 2.64
CA CYS A 322 7.97 3.48 1.49
C CYS A 322 9.20 2.68 1.91
N GLY A 323 10.08 3.21 2.76
CA GLY A 323 11.29 2.49 3.19
C GLY A 323 12.46 2.53 2.20
N PHE A 324 12.37 3.33 1.12
CA PHE A 324 13.56 3.70 0.37
C PHE A 324 14.55 4.47 1.23
N GLN A 325 15.84 4.31 0.93
CA GLN A 325 16.92 4.98 1.65
C GLN A 325 17.96 5.56 0.69
N ILE A 326 18.62 6.62 1.16
CA ILE A 326 19.85 7.15 0.57
C ILE A 326 20.92 7.18 1.67
N GLY A 327 22.12 6.67 1.35
CA GLY A 327 23.23 6.59 2.30
C GLY A 327 22.98 5.65 3.49
N ASN A 328 23.87 5.72 4.48
CA ASN A 328 23.87 4.82 5.63
C ASN A 328 23.09 5.41 6.81
N LEU A 329 21.97 4.78 7.18
CA LEU A 329 21.13 5.17 8.31
C LEU A 329 21.77 4.93 9.69
N ASN A 330 22.80 4.07 9.80
CA ASN A 330 23.45 3.78 11.09
C ASN A 330 24.21 4.98 11.66
N ILE A 331 24.50 5.99 10.85
CA ILE A 331 25.20 7.23 11.25
C ILE A 331 24.26 8.19 12.00
N LEU A 332 22.94 7.95 11.95
CA LEU A 332 21.94 8.77 12.61
C LEU A 332 22.01 8.63 14.14
N ASN A 333 21.78 9.74 14.85
CA ASN A 333 21.61 9.70 16.31
C ASN A 333 20.22 9.16 16.66
N GLU A 334 20.04 8.77 17.92
CA GLU A 334 18.79 8.20 18.40
C GLU A 334 17.60 9.15 18.25
N THR A 335 17.80 10.46 18.37
CA THR A 335 16.75 11.46 18.13
C THR A 335 16.26 11.46 16.67
N SER A 336 17.17 11.39 15.69
CA SER A 336 16.81 11.33 14.27
C SER A 336 16.09 10.03 13.94
N LYS A 337 16.56 8.90 14.49
CA LYS A 337 15.89 7.60 14.34
C LYS A 337 14.49 7.63 14.94
N ALA A 338 14.31 8.23 16.12
CA ALA A 338 13.01 8.38 16.77
C ALA A 338 12.04 9.23 15.92
N LEU A 339 12.51 10.33 15.31
CA LEU A 339 11.68 11.14 14.41
C LEU A 339 11.25 10.37 13.16
N ILE A 340 12.15 9.57 12.57
CA ILE A 340 11.84 8.69 11.44
C ILE A 340 10.77 7.67 11.86
N ILE A 341 10.92 7.02 13.02
CA ILE A 341 9.94 6.05 13.54
C ILE A 341 8.58 6.72 13.78
N ILE A 342 8.54 7.91 14.40
CA ILE A 342 7.30 8.67 14.60
C ILE A 342 6.64 8.98 13.24
N SER A 343 7.43 9.32 12.22
CA SER A 343 6.93 9.55 10.87
C SER A 343 6.26 8.30 10.29
N MET A 344 6.89 7.12 10.45
CA MET A 344 6.34 5.83 10.02
C MET A 344 5.01 5.51 10.71
N ILE A 345 4.89 5.84 12.01
CA ILE A 345 3.66 5.63 12.79
C ILE A 345 2.52 6.51 12.27
N LEU A 346 2.78 7.79 11.96
CA LEU A 346 1.75 8.70 11.44
C LEU A 346 1.18 8.24 10.09
N GLY A 347 2.07 7.87 9.16
CA GLY A 347 1.69 7.30 7.87
C GLY A 347 1.02 8.28 6.89
N GLY A 348 0.53 7.73 5.77
CA GLY A 348 -0.07 8.51 4.67
C GLY A 348 -1.57 8.77 4.82
N CYS A 349 -2.21 9.21 3.74
CA CYS A 349 -3.65 9.47 3.72
C CYS A 349 -4.50 8.18 3.74
N THR A 350 -5.81 8.35 3.98
CA THR A 350 -6.80 7.27 3.81
C THR A 350 -6.93 6.93 2.33
N ASP A 351 -7.21 5.67 2.00
CA ASP A 351 -7.34 5.17 0.61
C ASP A 351 -6.10 5.46 -0.27
N SER A 352 -4.93 5.50 0.38
CA SER A 352 -3.61 5.50 -0.25
C SER A 352 -2.89 4.19 0.06
N THR A 353 -1.76 3.94 -0.61
CA THR A 353 -0.97 2.72 -0.42
C THR A 353 -0.12 2.74 0.84
N ALA A 354 0.09 3.92 1.44
CA ALA A 354 0.95 4.09 2.61
C ALA A 354 0.42 3.36 3.85
N GLY A 355 1.31 2.95 4.75
CA GLY A 355 0.93 2.34 6.03
C GLY A 355 0.58 3.35 7.14
N GLY A 356 0.71 2.90 8.38
CA GLY A 356 0.60 3.71 9.60
C GLY A 356 -0.84 3.94 10.09
N ILE A 357 -0.97 4.85 11.08
CA ILE A 357 -2.24 5.23 11.70
C ILE A 357 -3.21 5.88 10.69
N LYS A 358 -2.64 6.52 9.66
CA LYS A 358 -3.30 7.32 8.63
C LYS A 358 -3.64 8.73 9.08
N THR A 359 -3.38 9.68 8.18
CA THR A 359 -3.54 11.12 8.40
C THR A 359 -4.96 11.51 8.83
N LEU A 360 -6.02 10.86 8.29
CA LEU A 360 -7.39 11.15 8.70
C LEU A 360 -7.65 10.87 10.17
N ARG A 361 -7.11 9.78 10.72
CA ARG A 361 -7.26 9.43 12.14
C ARG A 361 -6.54 10.43 13.02
N THR A 362 -5.33 10.84 12.61
CA THR A 362 -4.59 11.91 13.26
C THR A 362 -5.40 13.21 13.29
N ILE A 363 -5.97 13.64 12.15
CA ILE A 363 -6.85 14.82 12.08
C ILE A 363 -8.05 14.68 13.02
N MET A 364 -8.72 13.52 13.00
CA MET A 364 -9.88 13.24 13.87
C MET A 364 -9.53 13.42 15.35
N MET A 365 -8.41 12.86 15.80
CA MET A 365 -7.98 12.96 17.20
C MET A 365 -7.64 14.40 17.62
N PHE A 366 -6.90 15.15 16.79
CA PHE A 366 -6.60 16.55 17.09
C PHE A 366 -7.86 17.43 17.10
N LYS A 367 -8.78 17.21 16.15
CA LYS A 367 -10.06 17.93 16.13
C LYS A 367 -10.97 17.54 17.29
N ALA A 368 -11.00 16.27 17.69
CA ALA A 368 -11.73 15.81 18.86
C ALA A 368 -11.27 16.55 20.12
N LEU A 369 -9.95 16.60 20.36
CA LEU A 369 -9.39 17.38 21.46
C LEU A 369 -9.81 18.86 21.40
N LYS A 370 -9.73 19.47 20.21
CA LYS A 370 -10.16 20.87 20.02
C LYS A 370 -11.65 21.08 20.30
N TRP A 371 -12.51 20.14 19.90
CA TRP A 371 -13.94 20.21 20.16
C TRP A 371 -14.26 20.03 21.64
N GLU A 372 -13.60 19.09 22.32
CA GLU A 372 -13.77 18.89 23.77
C GLU A 372 -13.28 20.10 24.57
N LEU A 373 -12.13 20.69 24.23
CA LEU A 373 -11.66 21.93 24.85
C LEU A 373 -12.65 23.09 24.63
N LYS A 374 -13.17 23.23 23.40
CA LYS A 374 -14.17 24.27 23.09
C LYS A 374 -15.47 24.04 23.87
N LEU A 375 -15.90 22.80 24.02
CA LEU A 375 -17.11 22.44 24.77
C LEU A 375 -16.94 22.73 26.27
N ALA A 376 -15.79 22.36 26.84
CA ALA A 376 -15.46 22.60 28.24
C ALA A 376 -15.41 24.10 28.60
N LEU A 377 -15.01 24.95 27.65
CA LEU A 377 -14.98 26.40 27.80
C LEU A 377 -16.31 27.08 27.44
N SER A 378 -17.29 26.34 26.91
CA SER A 378 -18.59 26.89 26.49
C SER A 378 -19.63 26.80 27.61
N PRO A 379 -20.68 27.65 27.59
CA PRO A 379 -21.80 27.54 28.54
C PRO A 379 -22.47 26.16 28.49
N LYS A 380 -22.99 25.71 29.66
CA LYS A 380 -23.72 24.44 29.78
C LYS A 380 -24.87 24.37 28.76
N GLY A 381 -24.96 23.26 28.04
CA GLY A 381 -25.98 23.04 27.00
C GLY A 381 -25.54 23.42 25.58
N THR A 382 -24.35 23.96 25.38
CA THR A 382 -23.82 24.24 24.03
C THR A 382 -23.56 22.93 23.27
N ARG A 383 -24.08 22.81 22.04
CA ARG A 383 -23.79 21.69 21.14
C ARG A 383 -22.87 22.14 20.01
N ILE A 384 -21.71 21.50 19.87
CA ILE A 384 -20.77 21.79 18.79
C ILE A 384 -21.01 20.80 17.66
N ILE A 385 -21.28 21.30 16.46
CA ILE A 385 -21.35 20.47 15.25
C ILE A 385 -19.92 20.14 14.82
N ARG A 386 -19.60 18.84 14.80
CA ARG A 386 -18.26 18.29 14.53
C ARG A 386 -18.16 17.98 13.03
N LYS A 387 -17.23 18.62 12.31
CA LYS A 387 -17.05 18.45 10.85
C LYS A 387 -15.61 18.27 10.40
N ILE A 388 -15.41 17.40 9.42
CA ILE A 388 -14.15 17.21 8.66
C ILE A 388 -14.48 17.33 7.17
N GLY A 389 -13.92 18.34 6.51
CA GLY A 389 -14.44 18.83 5.25
C GLY A 389 -15.95 19.05 5.31
N ASP A 390 -16.67 18.37 4.41
CA ASP A 390 -18.13 18.45 4.30
C ASP A 390 -18.87 17.37 5.11
N ARG A 391 -18.14 16.49 5.82
CA ARG A 391 -18.72 15.36 6.54
C ARG A 391 -18.90 15.67 8.03
N GLU A 392 -20.09 15.38 8.55
CA GLU A 392 -20.34 15.39 10.00
C GLU A 392 -19.73 14.17 10.68
N VAL A 393 -19.14 14.39 11.85
CA VAL A 393 -18.49 13.35 12.65
C VAL A 393 -19.36 13.03 13.85
N THR A 394 -19.81 11.78 13.93
CA THR A 394 -20.60 11.27 15.06
C THR A 394 -19.70 10.80 16.20
N ASP A 395 -20.26 10.72 17.41
CA ASP A 395 -19.53 10.24 18.60
C ASP A 395 -19.05 8.80 18.45
N GLU A 396 -19.82 7.96 17.74
CA GLU A 396 -19.41 6.59 17.46
C GLU A 396 -18.14 6.53 16.59
N VAL A 397 -18.03 7.38 15.57
CA VAL A 397 -16.84 7.44 14.71
C VAL A 397 -15.63 7.87 15.54
N LEU A 398 -15.81 8.81 16.48
CA LEU A 398 -14.75 9.26 17.38
C LEU A 398 -14.31 8.16 18.34
N ILE A 399 -15.24 7.46 18.98
CA ILE A 399 -14.93 6.36 19.91
C ILE A 399 -14.20 5.24 19.18
N ARG A 400 -14.69 4.83 17.99
CA ARG A 400 -14.01 3.80 17.17
C ARG A 400 -12.62 4.24 16.75
N THR A 401 -12.44 5.51 16.41
CA THR A 401 -11.12 6.06 16.08
C THR A 401 -10.20 6.04 17.30
N ALA A 402 -10.68 6.46 18.47
CA ALA A 402 -9.91 6.46 19.70
C ALA A 402 -9.49 5.04 20.12
N LEU A 403 -10.40 4.05 20.03
CA LEU A 403 -10.09 2.65 20.30
C LEU A 403 -9.01 2.11 19.35
N PHE A 404 -9.05 2.48 18.07
CA PHE A 404 -8.00 2.12 17.11
C PHE A 404 -6.64 2.73 17.47
N MET A 405 -6.61 3.97 18.00
CA MET A 405 -5.36 4.65 18.37
C MET A 405 -4.70 4.08 19.64
N LEU A 406 -5.44 3.30 20.44
CA LEU A 406 -4.96 2.70 21.69
C LEU A 406 -4.39 1.29 21.49
N ILE A 407 -4.65 0.67 20.34
CA ILE A 407 -4.13 -0.65 19.93
C ILE A 407 -2.97 -0.40 18.99
#